data_AF-A0A6A0H418-F1
#
_entry.id   AF-A0A6A0H418-F1
#
_cell.length_a   1.000
_cell.length_b   1.000
_cell.length_c   1.000
_cell.angle_alpha   90.00
_cell.angle_beta   90.00
_cell.angle_gamma   90.00
#
_symmetry.space_group_name_H-M   'P 1'
#
loop_
_entity.id
_entity.type
_entity.pdbx_description
1 polymer ?
#
loop_
_entity_poly.entity_id
_entity_poly.type
_entity_poly.pdbx_seq_one_letter_code
_entity_poly.pdbx_strand_id
1 'polypeptide(L)'
;MAASTVPGTAEGKREFNRATLLNIGALESMKLYPYDCFIFHDIDLLPEDDRNLYACREQPLHLSVAYDTFNYKLPYETFFGGANAISVGHFRQLNGFSNKFWGWGGEDDDMANRIKHHGLSISRNPADIARYTMIKHKKEKRSPLRFGEQNYLDFK
;
A
#
# COMPACT_ATOMS: atom_id res chain seq x y z
N MET A 1 5.38 -6.37 33.58
CA MET A 1 5.43 -6.00 32.14
C MET A 1 5.80 -4.53 32.06
N ALA A 2 7.03 -4.22 31.66
CA ALA A 2 7.43 -2.84 31.38
C ALA A 2 7.04 -2.52 29.94
N ALA A 3 6.20 -1.51 29.73
CA ALA A 3 5.91 -0.98 28.42
C ALA A 3 7.15 -0.20 27.95
N SER A 4 7.84 -0.70 26.93
CA SER A 4 8.88 0.06 26.24
C SER A 4 8.21 1.22 25.50
N THR A 5 8.59 2.43 25.87
CA THR A 5 8.09 3.68 25.30
C THR A 5 8.81 3.96 23.99
N VAL A 6 8.10 3.82 22.87
CA VAL A 6 8.55 4.32 21.56
C VAL A 6 8.49 5.85 21.54
N PRO A 7 9.46 6.58 20.95
CA PRO A 7 9.48 8.03 20.96
C PRO A 7 8.28 8.59 20.17
N GLY A 8 7.33 9.20 20.88
CA GLY A 8 6.20 9.91 20.29
C GLY A 8 6.57 11.37 20.01
N THR A 9 6.14 11.89 18.86
CA THR A 9 6.04 13.33 18.64
C THR A 9 5.08 13.96 19.66
N ALA A 10 5.30 15.23 19.99
CA ALA A 10 4.54 15.98 20.98
C ALA A 10 3.02 15.77 20.84
N GLU A 11 2.35 15.50 21.96
CA GLU A 11 0.92 15.17 22.15
C GLU A 11 0.49 13.69 22.19
N GLY A 12 1.40 12.71 22.27
CA GLY A 12 0.97 11.31 22.42
C GLY A 12 0.16 10.76 21.23
N LYS A 13 0.08 11.53 20.14
CA LYS A 13 -0.42 11.11 18.83
C LYS A 13 0.69 10.33 18.14
N ARG A 14 0.46 9.04 17.93
CA ARG A 14 1.33 8.21 17.09
C ARG A 14 1.16 8.66 15.64
N GLU A 15 2.24 8.61 14.86
CA GLU A 15 2.15 8.85 13.42
C GLU A 15 1.21 7.84 12.76
N PHE A 16 0.62 8.20 11.62
CA PHE A 16 -0.21 7.29 10.85
C PHE A 16 0.62 6.12 10.29
N ASN A 17 0.11 4.90 10.35
CA ASN A 17 0.78 3.72 9.79
C ASN A 17 -0.15 3.05 8.78
N ARG A 18 -0.01 3.50 7.52
CA ARG A 18 -0.82 3.04 6.39
C ARG A 18 -0.72 1.52 6.22
N ALA A 19 0.50 1.00 6.08
CA ALA A 19 0.75 -0.43 5.87
C ALA A 19 0.13 -1.33 6.95
N THR A 20 0.23 -0.94 8.22
CA THR A 20 -0.38 -1.70 9.33
C THR A 20 -1.91 -1.73 9.23
N LEU A 21 -2.53 -0.61 8.85
CA LEU A 21 -3.99 -0.56 8.67
C LEU A 21 -4.44 -1.40 7.46
N LEU A 22 -3.67 -1.41 6.37
CA LEU A 22 -3.94 -2.28 5.23
C LEU A 22 -3.84 -3.76 5.62
N ASN A 23 -2.83 -4.13 6.42
CA ASN A 23 -2.70 -5.47 6.99
C ASN A 23 -3.89 -5.86 7.87
N ILE A 24 -4.33 -4.97 8.76
CA ILE A 24 -5.51 -5.20 9.62
C ILE A 24 -6.75 -5.40 8.75
N GLY A 25 -6.98 -4.56 7.73
CA GLY A 25 -8.10 -4.71 6.81
C GLY A 25 -8.11 -6.05 6.08
N ALA A 26 -6.95 -6.51 5.62
CA ALA A 26 -6.81 -7.83 5.03
C ALA A 26 -7.16 -8.96 6.02
N LEU A 27 -6.65 -8.90 7.27
CA LEU A 27 -6.97 -9.90 8.29
C LEU A 27 -8.44 -9.93 8.67
N GLU A 28 -9.05 -8.76 8.91
CA GLU A 28 -10.44 -8.68 9.36
C GLU A 28 -11.42 -9.05 8.24
N SER A 29 -11.15 -8.67 6.98
CA SER A 29 -12.01 -9.05 5.85
C SER A 29 -12.07 -10.57 5.63
N MET A 30 -10.97 -11.29 5.84
CA MET A 30 -10.94 -12.76 5.73
C MET A 30 -11.79 -13.48 6.78
N LYS A 31 -12.17 -12.81 7.87
CA LYS A 31 -13.13 -13.36 8.85
C LYS A 31 -14.58 -13.27 8.38
N LEU A 32 -14.87 -12.38 7.43
CA LEU A 32 -16.21 -12.11 6.94
C LEU A 32 -16.56 -12.97 5.73
N TYR A 33 -15.59 -13.20 4.83
CA TYR A 33 -15.81 -13.94 3.59
C TYR A 33 -14.47 -14.50 3.06
N PRO A 34 -14.48 -15.66 2.36
CA PRO A 34 -13.29 -16.17 1.69
C PRO A 34 -13.01 -15.37 0.41
N TYR A 35 -12.51 -14.14 0.56
CA TYR A 35 -12.08 -13.33 -0.57
C TYR A 35 -10.86 -13.94 -1.25
N ASP A 36 -10.76 -13.79 -2.57
CA ASP A 36 -9.60 -14.22 -3.36
C ASP A 36 -8.70 -13.05 -3.79
N CYS A 37 -9.18 -11.81 -3.60
CA CYS A 37 -8.52 -10.59 -4.02
C CYS A 37 -8.64 -9.48 -2.99
N PHE A 38 -7.52 -8.81 -2.69
CA PHE A 38 -7.51 -7.57 -1.93
C PHE A 38 -7.23 -6.39 -2.84
N ILE A 39 -8.01 -5.32 -2.66
CA ILE A 39 -7.74 -4.01 -3.24
C ILE A 39 -7.34 -3.07 -2.10
N PHE A 40 -6.12 -2.55 -2.18
CA PHE A 40 -5.60 -1.56 -1.24
C PHE A 40 -5.60 -0.20 -1.95
N HIS A 41 -6.24 0.80 -1.34
CA HIS A 41 -6.58 2.02 -2.06
C HIS A 41 -6.54 3.25 -1.16
N ASP A 42 -5.79 4.27 -1.59
CA ASP A 42 -5.79 5.58 -0.92
C ASP A 42 -7.12 6.31 -1.16
N ILE A 43 -7.72 6.85 -0.10
CA ILE A 43 -9.05 7.47 -0.14
C ILE A 43 -9.12 8.72 -1.02
N ASP A 44 -7.98 9.32 -1.33
CA ASP A 44 -7.83 10.54 -2.11
C ASP A 44 -7.55 10.31 -3.59
N LEU A 45 -7.51 9.06 -4.05
CA LEU A 45 -7.34 8.74 -5.47
C LEU A 45 -8.68 8.32 -6.08
N LEU A 46 -9.06 8.93 -7.21
CA LEU A 46 -10.29 8.62 -7.94
C LEU A 46 -9.95 8.11 -9.34
N PRO A 47 -10.37 6.89 -9.73
CA PRO A 47 -10.14 6.39 -11.10
C PRO A 47 -10.94 7.22 -12.10
N GLU A 48 -10.32 7.54 -13.24
CA GLU A 48 -10.94 8.35 -14.30
C GLU A 48 -11.59 7.52 -15.40
N ASP A 49 -11.34 6.21 -15.42
CA ASP A 49 -11.76 5.30 -16.49
C ASP A 49 -12.28 3.97 -15.92
N ASP A 50 -13.49 3.58 -16.32
CA ASP A 50 -14.17 2.37 -15.83
C ASP A 50 -13.59 1.07 -16.40
N ARG A 51 -12.75 1.16 -17.44
CA ARG A 51 -11.99 0.02 -17.98
C ARG A 51 -10.85 -0.38 -17.04
N ASN A 52 -10.47 0.46 -16.08
CA ASN A 52 -9.50 0.11 -15.05
C ASN A 52 -10.13 -0.77 -13.95
N LEU A 53 -10.36 -2.03 -14.26
CA LEU A 53 -11.08 -2.96 -13.39
C LEU A 53 -10.37 -3.19 -12.04
N TYR A 54 -11.13 -3.09 -10.95
CA TYR A 54 -10.67 -3.33 -9.57
C TYR A 54 -10.70 -4.83 -9.27
N ALA A 55 -9.77 -5.55 -9.89
CA ALA A 55 -9.66 -6.99 -9.78
C ALA A 55 -8.20 -7.43 -9.77
N CYS A 56 -7.95 -8.59 -9.17
CA CYS A 56 -6.64 -9.22 -9.18
C CYS A 56 -6.36 -9.90 -10.53
N ARG A 57 -5.08 -10.06 -10.85
CA ARG A 57 -4.57 -10.78 -12.02
C ARG A 57 -3.57 -11.85 -11.59
N GLU A 58 -2.95 -12.51 -12.56
CA GLU A 58 -1.86 -13.47 -12.34
C GLU A 58 -0.63 -12.89 -11.63
N GLN A 59 -0.46 -11.57 -11.65
CA GLN A 59 0.63 -10.85 -10.99
C GLN A 59 0.03 -9.68 -10.19
N PRO A 60 0.65 -9.24 -9.08
CA PRO A 60 0.25 -8.02 -8.38
C PRO A 60 0.03 -6.87 -9.36
N LEU A 61 -1.12 -6.19 -9.25
CA LEU A 61 -1.54 -5.17 -10.20
C LEU A 61 -1.44 -3.79 -9.54
N HIS A 62 -0.71 -2.89 -10.18
CA HIS A 62 -0.71 -1.48 -9.80
C HIS A 62 -1.81 -0.76 -10.59
N LEU A 63 -2.86 -0.34 -9.89
CA LEU A 63 -4.06 0.26 -10.49
C LEU A 63 -3.84 1.73 -10.82
N SER A 64 -3.24 2.49 -9.89
CA SER A 64 -3.00 3.94 -10.07
C SER A 64 -1.68 4.21 -10.76
N VAL A 65 -1.58 3.96 -12.06
CA VAL A 65 -0.32 4.14 -12.82
C VAL A 65 0.00 5.62 -13.06
N ALA A 66 -1.02 6.42 -13.38
CA ALA A 66 -0.86 7.77 -13.88
C ALA A 66 -1.81 8.73 -13.16
N TYR A 67 -1.30 9.54 -12.23
CA TYR A 67 -2.14 10.48 -11.48
C TYR A 67 -1.82 11.92 -11.87
N ASP A 68 -2.83 12.76 -11.81
CA ASP A 68 -2.79 14.17 -12.22
C ASP A 68 -1.63 14.95 -11.57
N THR A 69 -1.38 14.74 -10.27
CA THR A 69 -0.29 15.41 -9.53
C THR A 69 1.12 15.01 -9.95
N PHE A 70 1.27 13.91 -10.71
CA PHE A 70 2.49 13.51 -11.38
C PHE A 70 2.43 13.72 -12.90
N ASN A 71 1.54 14.61 -13.36
CA ASN A 71 1.30 14.89 -14.78
C ASN A 71 0.99 13.62 -15.58
N TYR A 72 0.25 12.69 -14.98
CA TYR A 72 -0.11 11.39 -15.58
C TYR A 72 1.10 10.55 -16.00
N LYS A 73 2.23 10.69 -15.30
CA LYS A 73 3.44 9.89 -15.53
C LYS A 73 3.74 9.03 -14.31
N LEU A 74 4.17 7.80 -14.56
CA LEU A 74 4.68 6.92 -13.52
C LEU A 74 5.97 7.53 -12.93
N PRO A 75 6.06 7.74 -11.60
CA PRO A 75 7.22 8.40 -11.00
C PRO A 75 8.54 7.65 -11.22
N TYR A 76 8.51 6.33 -11.09
CA TYR A 76 9.62 5.41 -11.31
C TYR A 76 9.11 3.98 -11.52
N GLU A 77 9.94 3.12 -12.12
CA GLU A 77 9.53 1.79 -12.60
C GLU A 77 8.98 0.86 -11.50
N THR A 78 9.55 0.92 -10.30
CA THR A 78 9.14 0.09 -9.16
C THR A 78 8.02 0.70 -8.32
N PHE A 79 7.46 1.85 -8.71
CA PHE A 79 6.43 2.53 -7.94
C PHE A 79 5.17 1.65 -7.79
N PHE A 80 4.67 1.50 -6.56
CA PHE A 80 3.53 0.63 -6.22
C PHE A 80 2.56 1.24 -5.18
N GLY A 81 2.67 2.54 -4.92
CA GLY A 81 1.78 3.29 -4.01
C GLY A 81 0.41 3.60 -4.61
N GLY A 82 -0.44 4.32 -3.86
CA GLY A 82 -1.79 4.67 -4.32
C GLY A 82 -2.78 3.52 -4.22
N ALA A 83 -3.16 2.96 -5.36
CA ALA A 83 -4.09 1.86 -5.52
C ALA A 83 -3.43 0.62 -6.13
N ASN A 84 -3.61 -0.54 -5.49
CA ASN A 84 -3.10 -1.81 -5.98
C ASN A 84 -4.03 -2.98 -5.65
N ALA A 85 -3.91 -4.05 -6.44
CA ALA A 85 -4.64 -5.30 -6.28
C ALA A 85 -3.66 -6.47 -6.11
N ILE A 86 -3.87 -7.27 -5.05
CA ILE A 86 -3.02 -8.42 -4.71
C ILE A 86 -3.92 -9.59 -4.37
N SER A 87 -3.71 -10.74 -5.02
CA SER A 87 -4.46 -11.97 -4.67
C SER A 87 -4.16 -12.38 -3.23
N VAL A 88 -5.10 -13.04 -2.56
CA VAL A 88 -4.86 -13.51 -1.18
C VAL A 88 -3.67 -14.46 -1.12
N GLY A 89 -3.49 -15.28 -2.16
CA GLY A 89 -2.31 -16.16 -2.30
C GLY A 89 -0.99 -15.40 -2.33
N HIS A 90 -0.87 -14.38 -3.19
CA HIS A 90 0.34 -13.55 -3.23
C HIS A 90 0.52 -12.75 -1.96
N PHE A 91 -0.55 -12.20 -1.38
CA PHE A 91 -0.46 -11.42 -0.15
C PHE A 91 0.09 -12.24 1.02
N ARG A 92 -0.34 -13.50 1.15
CA ARG A 92 0.23 -14.47 2.10
C ARG A 92 1.69 -14.80 1.77
N GLN A 93 2.00 -15.08 0.51
CA GLN A 93 3.37 -15.37 0.06
C GLN A 93 4.36 -14.24 0.42
N LEU A 94 3.90 -12.97 0.34
CA LEU A 94 4.68 -11.77 0.63
C LEU A 94 4.77 -11.43 2.13
N ASN A 95 4.05 -12.17 2.99
CA ASN A 95 3.84 -11.87 4.41
C ASN A 95 3.34 -10.43 4.64
N GLY A 96 2.35 -10.01 3.85
CA GLY A 96 1.71 -8.69 3.95
C GLY A 96 2.64 -7.48 3.78
N PHE A 97 2.14 -6.29 4.10
CA PHE A 97 2.93 -5.06 4.14
C PHE A 97 3.83 -5.00 5.39
N SER A 98 4.89 -4.20 5.36
CA SER A 98 5.73 -3.99 6.54
C SER A 98 5.07 -3.07 7.57
N ASN A 99 4.92 -3.54 8.81
CA ASN A 99 4.41 -2.73 9.93
C ASN A 99 5.41 -1.66 10.44
N LYS A 100 6.63 -1.61 9.88
CA LYS A 100 7.71 -0.75 10.41
C LYS A 100 7.57 0.72 10.01
N PHE A 101 6.77 1.01 8.98
CA PHE A 101 6.65 2.34 8.38
C PHE A 101 5.62 3.20 9.11
N TRP A 102 6.12 4.06 10.00
CA TRP A 102 5.34 5.09 10.69
C TRP A 102 5.51 6.44 9.99
N GLY A 103 4.41 7.14 9.75
CA GLY A 103 4.38 8.35 8.94
C GLY A 103 4.54 8.09 7.44
N TRP A 104 4.72 9.16 6.67
CA TRP A 104 4.76 9.06 5.20
C TRP A 104 6.08 8.47 4.66
N GLY A 105 5.93 7.43 3.83
CA GLY A 105 6.84 7.05 2.76
C GLY A 105 7.63 5.75 2.96
N GLY A 106 7.71 4.93 1.90
CA GLY A 106 8.62 3.79 1.76
C GLY A 106 7.99 2.42 2.03
N GLU A 107 6.75 2.36 2.50
CA GLU A 107 6.04 1.11 2.74
C GLU A 107 5.58 0.43 1.44
N ASP A 108 5.27 1.23 0.43
CA ASP A 108 4.96 0.82 -0.93
C ASP A 108 6.22 0.34 -1.68
N ASP A 109 7.35 1.02 -1.49
CA ASP A 109 8.65 0.57 -2.01
C ASP A 109 9.08 -0.77 -1.38
N ASP A 110 8.85 -0.96 -0.06
CA ASP A 110 9.09 -2.25 0.62
C ASP A 110 8.22 -3.36 0.02
N MET A 111 6.94 -3.09 -0.24
CA MET A 111 6.06 -4.05 -0.92
C MET A 111 6.56 -4.39 -2.32
N ALA A 112 6.98 -3.40 -3.12
CA ALA A 112 7.57 -3.64 -4.44
C ALA A 112 8.83 -4.53 -4.36
N ASN A 113 9.67 -4.32 -3.35
CA ASN A 113 10.84 -5.16 -3.11
C ASN A 113 10.47 -6.60 -2.72
N ARG A 114 9.43 -6.79 -1.90
CA ARG A 114 8.92 -8.13 -1.55
C ARG A 114 8.39 -8.86 -2.77
N ILE A 115 7.61 -8.18 -3.61
CA ILE A 115 7.09 -8.71 -4.88
C ILE A 115 8.25 -9.27 -5.71
N LYS A 116 9.28 -8.45 -5.93
CA LYS A 116 10.48 -8.85 -6.66
C LYS A 116 11.24 -10.00 -5.99
N HIS A 117 11.38 -9.97 -4.66
CA HIS A 117 12.08 -11.01 -3.90
C HIS A 117 11.44 -12.39 -4.03
N HIS A 118 10.11 -12.45 -4.11
CA HIS A 118 9.36 -13.70 -4.30
C HIS A 118 9.19 -14.11 -5.77
N GLY A 119 9.94 -13.50 -6.70
CA GLY A 119 9.90 -13.83 -8.13
C GLY A 119 8.62 -13.39 -8.84
N LEU A 120 7.84 -12.52 -8.21
CA LEU A 120 6.66 -11.89 -8.80
C LEU A 120 7.05 -10.59 -9.52
N SER A 121 6.15 -10.09 -10.35
CA SER A 121 6.30 -8.84 -11.10
C SER A 121 5.11 -7.91 -10.86
N ILE A 122 5.31 -6.62 -11.09
CA ILE A 122 4.22 -5.64 -11.03
C ILE A 122 3.59 -5.54 -12.42
N SER A 123 2.32 -5.95 -12.53
CA SER A 123 1.51 -5.74 -13.72
C SER A 123 0.84 -4.36 -13.70
N ARG A 124 0.61 -3.78 -14.88
CA ARG A 124 0.01 -2.45 -15.07
C ARG A 124 -0.91 -2.43 -16.28
N ASN A 125 -1.99 -1.66 -16.18
CA ASN A 125 -2.75 -1.27 -17.36
C ASN A 125 -2.03 -0.14 -18.11
N PRO A 126 -2.34 0.06 -19.41
CA PRO A 126 -1.91 1.24 -20.15
C PRO A 126 -2.24 2.54 -19.40
N ALA A 127 -1.36 3.53 -19.47
CA ALA A 127 -1.46 4.77 -18.69
C ALA A 127 -2.66 5.65 -19.08
N ASP A 128 -3.24 5.45 -20.26
CA ASP A 128 -4.49 6.10 -20.70
C ASP A 128 -5.74 5.49 -20.06
N ILE A 129 -5.68 4.25 -19.57
CA ILE A 129 -6.75 3.58 -18.81
C ILE A 129 -6.53 3.73 -17.30
N ALA A 130 -5.28 3.64 -16.84
CA ALA A 130 -4.94 3.68 -15.41
C ALA A 130 -4.75 5.11 -14.87
N ARG A 131 -5.64 6.03 -15.28
CA ARG A 131 -5.61 7.44 -14.86
C ARG A 131 -6.38 7.68 -13.57
N TYR A 132 -5.81 8.55 -12.74
CA TYR A 132 -6.39 8.92 -11.45
C TYR A 132 -6.30 10.43 -11.20
N THR A 133 -7.37 10.97 -10.62
CA THR A 133 -7.38 12.32 -10.05
C THR A 133 -7.12 12.23 -8.54
N MET A 134 -6.16 13.00 -8.02
CA MET A 134 -5.92 13.14 -6.59
C MET A 134 -6.79 14.26 -6.00
N ILE A 135 -7.62 13.92 -5.01
CA ILE A 135 -8.37 14.89 -4.21
C ILE A 135 -7.38 15.84 -3.55
N LYS A 136 -7.61 17.16 -3.64
CA LYS A 136 -6.64 18.15 -3.14
C LYS A 136 -6.53 18.10 -1.63
N HIS A 137 -5.31 17.87 -1.12
CA HIS A 137 -4.98 17.98 0.30
C HIS A 137 -3.55 18.50 0.50
N LYS A 138 -3.21 18.88 1.74
CA LYS A 138 -1.84 19.24 2.10
C LYS A 138 -0.96 17.99 2.06
N LYS A 139 0.09 17.99 1.23
CA LYS A 139 1.05 16.89 1.15
C LYS A 139 1.87 16.80 2.44
N GLU A 140 2.02 15.60 2.97
CA GLU A 140 2.90 15.34 4.11
C GLU A 140 4.37 15.35 3.70
N LYS A 141 5.24 15.64 4.66
CA LYS A 141 6.69 15.49 4.47
C LYS A 141 7.09 14.09 4.88
N ARG A 142 8.08 13.52 4.19
CA ARG A 142 8.64 12.21 4.54
C ARG A 142 9.08 12.16 5.99
N SER A 143 8.59 11.16 6.73
CA SER A 143 8.94 11.00 8.14
C SER A 143 10.40 10.57 8.27
N PRO A 144 11.23 11.27 9.07
CA PRO A 144 12.59 10.82 9.40
C PRO A 144 12.59 9.64 10.38
N LEU A 145 11.48 9.42 11.10
CA LEU A 145 11.33 8.37 12.12
C LEU A 145 10.61 7.12 11.60
N ARG A 146 10.46 7.00 10.28
CA ARG A 146 9.68 5.94 9.61
C ARG A 146 10.17 4.51 9.80
N PHE A 147 11.28 4.29 10.51
CA PHE A 147 11.75 2.94 10.84
C PHE A 147 11.47 2.69 12.33
N GLY A 148 10.23 2.36 12.66
CA GLY A 148 9.82 2.07 14.05
C GLY A 148 10.29 0.70 14.55
N GLU A 149 10.36 0.54 15.86
CA GLU A 149 10.63 -0.76 16.51
C GLU A 149 9.47 -1.75 16.35
N GLN A 150 9.82 -3.04 16.33
CA GLN A 150 9.01 -4.16 15.81
C GLN A 150 7.70 -4.43 16.56
N ASN A 151 6.59 -4.56 15.83
CA ASN A 151 5.42 -5.35 16.23
C ASN A 151 4.99 -6.21 15.02
N TYR A 152 5.23 -7.52 15.12
CA TYR A 152 4.87 -8.47 14.07
C TYR A 152 3.37 -8.75 14.12
N LEU A 153 2.67 -8.47 13.01
CA LEU A 153 1.42 -9.16 12.68
C LEU A 153 1.87 -10.26 11.72
N ASP A 154 1.92 -11.51 12.21
CA ASP A 154 2.31 -12.66 11.40
C ASP A 154 1.07 -13.18 10.65
N PHE A 155 1.18 -13.27 9.33
CA PHE A 155 0.20 -13.92 8.46
C PHE A 155 0.58 -15.40 8.29
N LYS A 156 0.46 -16.20 9.36
CA LYS A 156 0.53 -17.67 9.28
C LYS A 156 -0.85 -18.26 9.05
#